data_AF-A0AB38G822-F1
#
_entry.id   AF-A0AB38G822-F1
#
_cell.length_a   1.000
_cell.length_b   1.000
_cell.length_c   1.000
_cell.angle_alpha   90.00
_cell.angle_beta   90.00
_cell.angle_gamma   90.00
#
_symmetry.space_group_name_H-M   'P 1'
#
loop_
_entity.id
_entity.type
_entity.pdbx_description
1 polymer ?
#
loop_
_entity_poly.entity_id
_entity_poly.type
_entity_poly.pdbx_seq_one_letter_code
_entity_poly.pdbx_strand_id
1 'polypeptide(L)'
;MTYEVDQILTVLPDDVSALAIDPNQDYVTLVTCTPYGVNSHRLLVRGHRIPIKIKNARVISEASRVEPLLVAPILAIFIFILLLLVITVYRKLRY
;
A
#
# COMPACT_ATOMS: atom_id res chain seq x y z
N MET A 1 -11.05 1.91 7.06
CA MET A 1 -10.77 3.05 7.95
C MET A 1 -9.47 2.75 8.69
N THR A 2 -8.67 3.75 9.04
CA THR A 2 -7.38 3.57 9.73
C THR A 2 -7.28 4.57 10.87
N TYR A 3 -6.87 4.11 12.04
CA TYR A 3 -6.71 4.90 13.25
C TYR A 3 -5.30 4.69 13.81
N GLU A 4 -4.72 5.73 14.38
CA GLU A 4 -3.43 5.68 15.06
C GLU A 4 -3.62 5.87 16.56
N VAL A 5 -3.02 5.00 17.36
CA VAL A 5 -3.14 5.00 18.82
C VAL A 5 -2.50 6.27 19.38
N ASP A 6 -3.27 7.03 20.15
CA ASP A 6 -2.81 8.26 20.80
C ASP A 6 -2.81 8.15 22.34
N GLN A 7 -3.60 7.24 22.90
CA GLN A 7 -3.77 7.12 24.35
C GLN A 7 -4.06 5.68 24.80
N ILE A 8 -3.46 5.29 25.93
CA ILE A 8 -3.74 4.03 26.62
C ILE A 8 -4.02 4.35 28.10
N LEU A 9 -5.17 3.91 28.62
CA LEU A 9 -5.55 4.11 30.02
C LEU A 9 -6.01 2.81 30.66
N THR A 10 -5.75 2.68 31.96
CA THR A 10 -6.40 1.69 32.82
C THR A 10 -7.35 2.42 33.76
N VAL A 11 -8.63 2.07 33.71
CA VAL A 11 -9.70 2.75 34.46
C VAL A 11 -10.54 1.76 35.25
N LEU A 12 -11.31 2.26 36.21
CA LEU A 12 -12.33 1.46 36.88
C LEU A 12 -13.47 1.11 35.92
N PRO A 13 -14.20 0.01 36.13
CA PRO A 13 -15.30 -0.39 35.25
C PRO A 13 -16.38 0.68 35.05
N ASP A 14 -16.64 1.49 36.08
CA ASP A 14 -17.66 2.55 36.07
C ASP A 14 -17.12 3.91 35.58
N ASP A 15 -15.81 4.02 35.39
CA ASP A 15 -15.19 5.26 34.90
C ASP A 15 -15.24 5.31 33.37
N VAL A 16 -16.32 5.90 32.88
CA VAL A 16 -16.60 6.08 31.44
C VAL A 16 -16.23 7.48 30.94
N SER A 17 -15.59 8.30 31.78
CA SER A 17 -15.28 9.71 31.45
C SER A 17 -14.44 9.83 30.17
N ALA A 18 -13.47 8.94 30.00
CA ALA A 18 -12.59 8.89 28.83
C ALA A 18 -13.28 8.41 27.52
N LEU A 19 -14.52 7.92 27.61
CA LEU A 19 -15.32 7.46 26.46
C LEU A 19 -16.32 8.52 25.97
N ALA A 20 -16.35 9.70 26.59
CA ALA A 20 -17.19 10.81 26.15
C ALA A 20 -16.86 11.21 24.70
N ILE A 21 -17.90 11.59 23.95
CA ILE A 21 -17.76 12.04 22.57
C ILE A 21 -17.12 13.43 22.54
N ASP A 22 -16.03 13.58 21.79
CA ASP A 22 -15.50 14.89 21.41
C ASP A 22 -16.10 15.29 20.05
N PRO A 23 -16.85 16.40 19.95
CA PRO A 23 -17.48 16.82 18.70
C PRO A 23 -16.49 17.22 17.60
N ASN A 24 -15.21 17.45 17.93
CA ASN A 24 -14.19 17.90 16.99
C ASN A 24 -13.28 16.78 16.48
N GLN A 25 -13.43 15.56 16.99
CA GLN A 25 -12.50 14.47 16.74
C GLN A 25 -13.21 13.18 16.34
N ASP A 26 -12.53 12.36 15.55
CA ASP A 26 -12.99 11.04 15.13
C ASP A 26 -12.14 9.99 15.86
N TYR A 27 -12.64 9.56 17.01
CA TYR A 27 -11.96 8.60 17.88
C TYR A 27 -12.63 7.23 17.86
N VAL A 28 -11.81 6.19 17.91
CA VAL A 28 -12.23 4.82 18.22
C VAL A 28 -11.44 4.35 19.42
N THR A 29 -12.14 3.81 20.43
CA THR A 29 -11.53 3.24 21.62
C THR A 29 -11.81 1.75 21.69
N LEU A 30 -10.75 0.93 21.70
CA LEU A 30 -10.85 -0.48 22.04
C LEU A 30 -10.90 -0.63 23.55
N VAL A 31 -11.87 -1.40 24.04
CA VAL A 31 -12.09 -1.64 25.47
C VAL A 31 -11.92 -3.12 25.76
N THR A 32 -11.10 -3.44 26.75
CA THR A 32 -10.97 -4.81 27.25
C THR A 32 -10.82 -4.82 28.77
N CYS A 33 -10.91 -6.00 29.38
CA CYS A 33 -10.67 -6.16 30.81
C CYS A 33 -9.17 -6.25 31.11
N THR A 34 -8.78 -5.81 32.30
CA THR A 34 -7.40 -5.91 32.81
C THR A 34 -7.43 -5.92 34.34
N PRO A 35 -6.42 -6.44 35.05
CA PRO A 35 -5.37 -7.35 34.58
C PRO A 35 -5.94 -8.68 34.10
N TYR A 36 -5.18 -9.39 33.26
CA TYR A 36 -5.59 -10.70 32.72
C TYR A 36 -5.96 -11.68 33.84
N GLY A 37 -7.13 -12.33 33.72
CA GLY A 37 -7.63 -13.30 34.70
C GLY A 37 -8.24 -12.69 35.97
N VAL A 38 -8.02 -11.40 36.24
CA VAL A 38 -8.61 -10.67 37.38
C VAL A 38 -9.78 -9.79 36.93
N ASN A 39 -9.61 -9.08 35.81
CA ASN A 39 -10.65 -8.28 35.14
C ASN A 39 -11.30 -7.17 36.01
N SER A 40 -10.60 -6.70 37.05
CA SER A 40 -11.08 -5.67 37.99
C SER A 40 -11.11 -4.26 37.39
N HIS A 41 -10.43 -4.04 36.28
CA HIS A 41 -10.31 -2.77 35.59
C HIS A 41 -10.63 -2.93 34.09
N ARG A 42 -10.66 -1.80 33.39
CA ARG A 42 -10.77 -1.72 31.93
C ARG A 42 -9.51 -1.10 31.36
N LEU A 43 -8.96 -1.74 30.34
CA LEU A 43 -7.90 -1.20 29.49
C LEU A 43 -8.58 -0.53 28.30
N LEU A 44 -8.34 0.76 28.14
CA LEU A 44 -8.83 1.58 27.05
C LEU A 44 -7.65 1.91 26.14
N VAL A 45 -7.76 1.57 24.85
CA VAL A 45 -6.78 1.94 23.81
C VAL A 45 -7.50 2.81 22.80
N ARG A 46 -7.28 4.12 22.87
CA ARG A 46 -7.88 5.09 21.96
C ARG A 46 -6.97 5.34 20.77
N GLY A 47 -7.58 5.44 19.60
CA GLY A 47 -6.93 5.94 18.39
C GLY A 47 -7.75 7.00 17.71
N HIS A 48 -7.06 7.90 17.03
CA HIS A 48 -7.64 8.98 16.23
C HIS A 48 -7.58 8.64 14.75
N ARG A 49 -8.56 9.08 13.98
CA ARG A 49 -8.63 8.74 12.56
C ARG A 49 -7.49 9.38 11.79
N ILE A 50 -6.79 8.58 10.99
CA ILE A 50 -5.78 9.05 10.06
C ILE A 50 -6.23 8.81 8.61
N PRO A 51 -5.86 9.70 7.67
CA PRO A 51 -6.15 9.49 6.26
C PRO A 51 -5.45 8.22 5.78
N ILE A 52 -6.21 7.34 5.12
CA ILE A 52 -5.64 6.17 4.48
C ILE A 52 -4.74 6.68 3.36
N LYS A 53 -3.42 6.62 3.55
CA LYS A 53 -2.50 6.65 2.43
C LYS A 53 -2.69 5.34 1.71
N ILE A 54 -3.62 5.31 0.75
CA ILE A 54 -3.58 4.31 -0.31
C ILE A 54 -2.26 4.62 -1.03
N LYS A 55 -1.15 4.08 -0.52
CA LYS A 55 -0.08 3.65 -1.41
C LYS A 55 -0.83 2.70 -2.30
N ASN A 56 -1.22 3.20 -3.47
CA ASN A 56 -1.56 2.34 -4.58
C ASN A 56 -0.50 1.26 -4.48
N ALA A 57 -0.93 0.03 -4.23
CA ALA A 57 -0.13 -1.13 -4.55
C ALA A 57 -0.02 -1.13 -6.07
N ARG A 58 0.66 -0.12 -6.62
CA ARG A 58 1.84 -0.26 -7.43
C ARG A 58 2.71 -1.37 -6.80
N VAL A 59 2.22 -2.61 -6.86
CA VAL A 59 2.96 -3.61 -7.60
C VAL A 59 3.15 -2.96 -8.96
N ILE A 60 4.21 -2.15 -9.07
CA ILE A 60 4.75 -1.85 -10.37
C ILE A 60 5.33 -3.19 -10.76
N SER A 61 4.53 -4.02 -11.42
CA SER A 61 5.08 -4.84 -12.48
C SER A 61 5.64 -3.83 -13.48
N GLU A 62 6.89 -3.40 -13.23
CA GLU A 62 7.69 -2.47 -14.05
C GLU A 62 7.89 -2.95 -15.50
N ALA A 63 7.26 -4.05 -15.89
CA ALA A 63 7.36 -4.64 -17.22
C ALA A 63 6.22 -4.30 -18.20
N SER A 64 5.16 -3.54 -17.83
CA SER A 64 4.01 -3.38 -18.75
C SER A 64 3.38 -1.98 -18.87
N ARG A 65 4.11 -0.90 -18.60
CA ARG A 65 3.67 0.45 -19.01
C ARG A 65 4.77 1.30 -19.66
N VAL A 66 5.58 0.70 -20.51
CA VAL A 66 5.93 1.42 -21.74
C VAL A 66 4.70 1.30 -22.64
N GLU A 67 4.17 2.40 -23.14
CA GLU A 67 3.06 2.35 -24.09
C GLU A 67 3.46 1.38 -25.23
N PRO A 68 2.80 0.22 -25.36
CA PRO A 68 3.22 -0.82 -26.31
C PRO A 68 3.32 -0.28 -27.75
N LEU A 69 2.61 0.81 -28.01
CA LEU A 69 2.56 1.57 -29.25
C LEU A 69 3.91 2.15 -29.69
N LEU A 70 4.80 2.51 -28.76
CA LEU A 70 6.07 3.19 -29.09
C LEU A 70 7.25 2.22 -29.10
N VAL A 71 7.21 1.17 -28.28
CA VAL A 71 8.30 0.17 -28.18
C VAL A 71 8.22 -0.88 -29.30
N ALA A 72 7.02 -1.31 -29.67
CA ALA A 72 6.83 -2.31 -30.73
C ALA A 72 7.43 -1.90 -32.10
N PRO A 73 7.22 -0.67 -32.62
CA PRO A 73 7.80 -0.29 -33.91
C PRO A 73 9.32 -0.18 -33.86
N ILE A 74 9.91 0.25 -32.74
CA ILE A 74 11.36 0.37 -32.59
C ILE A 74 12.03 -1.01 -32.67
N LEU A 75 11.52 -1.99 -31.92
CA LEU A 75 12.04 -3.36 -31.97
C LEU A 75 11.88 -4.00 -33.36
N ALA A 76 10.75 -3.75 -34.02
CA ALA A 76 10.51 -4.25 -35.38
C ALA A 76 11.53 -3.69 -36.39
N ILE A 77 11.85 -2.40 -36.30
CA ILE A 77 12.87 -1.76 -37.15
C ILE A 77 14.25 -2.36 -36.89
N PHE A 78 14.64 -2.55 -35.63
CA PHE A 78 15.93 -3.16 -35.28
C PHE A 78 16.08 -4.58 -35.85
N ILE A 79 15.04 -5.42 -35.73
CA ILE A 79 15.04 -6.78 -36.28
C ILE A 79 15.11 -6.74 -37.81
N PHE A 80 14.40 -5.83 -38.46
CA PHE A 80 14.39 -5.68 -39.91
C PHE A 80 15.77 -5.27 -40.47
N ILE A 81 16.44 -4.31 -39.82
CA ILE A 81 17.80 -3.89 -40.20
C ILE A 81 18.78 -5.05 -40.03
N LEU A 82 18.70 -5.79 -38.93
CA LEU A 82 19.55 -6.95 -38.69
C LEU A 82 19.37 -8.02 -39.79
N LEU A 83 18.13 -8.32 -40.17
CA LEU A 83 17.82 -9.25 -41.26
C LEU A 83 18.41 -8.80 -42.59
N LEU A 84 18.27 -7.52 -42.96
CA LEU A 84 18.85 -6.99 -44.20
C LEU A 84 20.38 -7.08 -44.21
N LEU A 85 21.02 -6.82 -43.06
CA LEU A 85 22.47 -6.90 -42.90
C LEU A 85 22.95 -8.36 -43.05
N VAL A 86 22.27 -9.31 -42.40
CA VAL A 86 22.54 -10.73 -42.55
C VAL A 86 22.37 -11.18 -44.00
N ILE A 87 21.30 -10.75 -44.68
CA ILE A 87 21.06 -11.08 -46.09
C ILE A 87 22.16 -10.50 -46.99
N THR A 88 22.56 -9.25 -46.79
CA THR A 88 23.62 -8.62 -47.61
C THR A 88 24.98 -9.26 -47.38
N VAL A 89 25.33 -9.60 -46.13
CA VAL A 89 26.55 -10.36 -45.82
C VAL A 89 26.50 -11.76 -46.43
N TYR A 90 25.38 -12.48 -46.28
CA TYR A 90 25.21 -13.81 -46.85
C TYR A 90 25.29 -13.80 -48.38
N ARG A 91 24.71 -12.78 -49.03
CA ARG A 91 24.82 -12.60 -50.48
C ARG A 91 26.25 -12.27 -50.91
N LYS A 92 26.99 -11.47 -50.14
CA LYS A 92 28.40 -11.17 -50.42
C LYS A 92 29.33 -12.37 -50.18
N LEU A 93 28.98 -13.25 -49.25
CA LEU A 93 29.75 -14.47 -48.95
C LEU A 93 29.48 -15.61 -49.93
N ARG A 94 28.33 -15.60 -50.61
CA ARG A 94 27.91 -16.60 -51.60
C ARG A 94 28.30 -16.24 -53.05
N TYR A 95 28.74 -15.01 -53.29
CA TYR A 95 29.41 -14.57 -54.52
C TYR A 95 30.92 -14.69 -54.34
#